data_AF-A0A2T5YE17-F1
#
_entry.id   AF-A0A2T5YE17-F1
#
_cell.length_a   1.000
_cell.length_b   1.000
_cell.length_c   1.000
_cell.angle_alpha   90.00
_cell.angle_beta   90.00
_cell.angle_gamma   90.00
#
_symmetry.space_group_name_H-M   'P 1'
#
loop_
_entity.id
_entity.type
_entity.pdbx_description
1 polymer ?
#
loop_
_entity_poly.entity_id
_entity_poly.type
_entity_poly.pdbx_seq_one_letter_code
_entity_poly.pdbx_strand_id
1 'polypeptide(L)' 'MGVTRLKRKDRKNKARANNKVAKIKQLLLTPVIKNVDVDALKEQFGEAPKKSKPAAEETAAE' A
#
# COMPACT_ATOMS: atom_id res chain seq x y z
N MET A 1 -3.13 -23.58 39.74
CA MET A 1 -3.51 -22.37 38.95
C MET A 1 -2.51 -22.02 37.83
N GLY A 2 -2.11 -22.98 36.97
CA GLY A 2 -1.11 -22.75 35.89
C GLY A 2 -1.70 -22.54 34.48
N VAL A 3 -2.90 -23.09 34.21
CA VAL A 3 -3.44 -23.19 32.85
C VAL A 3 -4.25 -21.95 32.41
N THR A 4 -4.87 -21.23 33.35
CA THR A 4 -5.74 -20.07 33.02
C THR A 4 -4.96 -18.83 32.59
N ARG A 5 -3.76 -18.60 33.14
CA ARG A 5 -2.86 -17.50 32.73
C ARG A 5 -2.31 -17.69 31.31
N LEU A 6 -2.01 -18.94 30.93
CA LEU A 6 -1.47 -19.29 29.61
C LEU A 6 -2.46 -18.92 28.49
N LYS A 7 -3.72 -19.38 28.60
CA LYS A 7 -4.78 -19.06 27.62
C LYS A 7 -5.08 -17.55 27.50
N ARG A 8 -4.87 -16.76 28.57
CA ARG A 8 -5.05 -15.30 28.51
C ARG A 8 -3.91 -14.62 27.76
N LYS A 9 -2.66 -15.07 27.99
CA LYS A 9 -1.48 -14.55 27.30
C LYS A 9 -1.55 -14.83 25.80
N ASP A 10 -1.97 -16.04 25.42
CA ASP A 10 -2.12 -16.43 24.02
C ASP A 10 -3.19 -15.60 23.31
N ARG A 11 -4.35 -15.40 23.96
CA ARG A 11 -5.41 -14.51 23.43
C ARG A 11 -4.90 -13.08 23.21
N LYS A 12 -4.15 -12.53 24.17
CA LYS A 12 -3.56 -11.19 24.03
C LYS A 12 -2.53 -11.13 22.88
N ASN A 13 -1.71 -12.16 22.73
CA ASN A 13 -0.70 -12.21 21.68
C ASN A 13 -1.35 -12.30 20.28
N LYS A 14 -2.38 -13.13 20.12
CA LYS A 14 -3.16 -13.23 18.88
C LYS A 14 -3.83 -11.89 18.54
N ALA A 15 -4.47 -11.24 19.50
CA ALA A 15 -5.08 -9.92 19.29
C ALA A 15 -4.05 -8.86 18.86
N ARG A 16 -2.87 -8.83 19.52
CA ARG A 16 -1.79 -7.91 19.14
C ARG A 16 -1.27 -8.17 17.72
N ALA A 17 -1.12 -9.43 17.33
CA ALA A 17 -0.68 -9.80 15.98
C ALA A 17 -1.72 -9.34 14.92
N ASN A 18 -2.99 -9.64 15.16
CA ASN A 18 -4.08 -9.24 14.27
C ASN A 18 -4.15 -7.71 14.11
N ASN A 19 -4.00 -6.95 15.20
CA ASN A 19 -3.99 -5.49 15.16
C ASN A 19 -2.81 -4.93 14.34
N LYS A 20 -1.63 -5.55 14.43
CA LYS A 20 -0.46 -5.17 13.61
C LYS A 20 -0.73 -5.42 12.12
N VAL A 21 -1.26 -6.59 11.79
CA VAL A 21 -1.61 -6.93 10.40
C VAL A 21 -2.67 -5.97 9.85
N ALA A 22 -3.71 -5.64 10.63
CA ALA A 22 -4.72 -4.67 10.23
C ALA A 22 -4.11 -3.28 9.97
N LYS A 23 -3.21 -2.82 10.84
CA LYS A 23 -2.50 -1.55 10.66
C LYS A 23 -1.64 -1.54 9.40
N ILE A 24 -0.92 -2.62 9.11
CA ILE A 24 -0.13 -2.76 7.88
C ILE A 24 -1.05 -2.70 6.65
N LYS A 25 -2.18 -3.41 6.66
CA LYS A 25 -3.16 -3.36 5.57
C LYS A 25 -3.74 -1.97 5.35
N GLN A 26 -3.98 -1.20 6.41
CA GLN A 26 -4.44 0.18 6.31
C GLN A 26 -3.36 1.09 5.70
N LEU A 27 -2.09 0.92 6.10
CA LEU A 27 -0.98 1.71 5.56
C LEU A 27 -0.69 1.40 4.09
N LEU A 28 -0.81 0.13 3.70
CA LEU A 28 -0.62 -0.32 2.33
C LEU A 28 -1.90 -0.26 1.48
N LEU A 29 -2.97 0.31 2.02
CA LEU A 29 -4.22 0.43 1.29
C LEU A 29 -4.03 1.43 0.15
N THR A 30 -3.93 0.93 -1.07
CA THR A 30 -4.10 1.77 -2.27
C THR A 30 -5.59 1.94 -2.51
N PRO A 31 -6.15 3.14 -2.27
CA PRO A 31 -7.57 3.35 -2.52
C PRO A 31 -7.84 3.17 -4.02
N VAL A 32 -8.80 2.31 -4.36
CA VAL A 32 -9.31 2.26 -5.73
C VAL A 32 -10.08 3.56 -5.95
N ILE A 33 -9.45 4.50 -6.66
CA ILE A 33 -10.09 5.79 -6.92
C ILE A 33 -11.12 5.56 -8.02
N LYS A 34 -12.39 5.39 -7.61
CA LYS A 34 -13.41 4.85 -8.51
C LYS A 34 -13.93 5.83 -9.56
N ASN A 35 -13.67 7.14 -9.50
CA ASN A 35 -14.07 8.13 -10.51
C ASN A 35 -13.24 9.42 -10.37
N VAL A 36 -11.99 9.44 -10.81
CA VAL A 36 -11.24 10.71 -10.95
C VAL A 36 -11.38 11.21 -12.38
N ASP A 37 -11.92 12.42 -12.52
CA ASP A 37 -11.91 13.15 -13.79
C ASP A 37 -10.49 13.69 -14.03
N VAL A 38 -9.70 12.90 -14.75
CA VAL A 38 -8.29 13.16 -15.03
C VAL A 38 -8.09 14.43 -15.82
N ASP A 39 -9.08 14.88 -16.59
CA ASP A 39 -8.96 16.06 -17.44
C ASP A 39 -9.16 17.34 -16.61
N ALA A 40 -10.16 17.35 -15.71
CA ALA A 40 -10.31 18.42 -14.73
C ALA A 40 -9.08 18.56 -13.81
N LEU A 41 -8.43 17.45 -13.44
CA LEU A 41 -7.18 17.51 -12.65
C LEU A 41 -6.01 18.07 -13.46
N LYS A 42 -5.86 17.71 -14.73
CA LYS A 42 -4.80 18.27 -15.59
C LYS A 42 -4.97 19.78 -15.78
N GLU A 43 -6.21 20.25 -15.89
CA GLU A 43 -6.55 21.67 -15.99
C GLU A 43 -6.22 22.44 -14.69
N GLN A 44 -6.53 21.87 -13.52
CA GLN A 44 -6.24 22.50 -12.23
C GLN A 44 -4.74 22.55 -11.89
N PHE A 45 -3.96 21.56 -12.31
CA PHE A 45 -2.55 21.46 -11.94
C PHE A 45 -1.56 21.99 -12.98
N GLY A 46 -1.96 22.20 -14.23
CA GLY A 46 -1.15 22.84 -15.29
C GLY A 46 0.16 22.12 -15.63
N GLU A 47 0.28 21.62 -16.86
CA GLU A 47 1.48 20.99 -17.48
C GLU A 47 2.68 20.71 -16.54
N ALA A 48 2.64 19.58 -15.83
CA ALA A 48 3.82 19.10 -15.13
C ALA A 48 4.95 18.77 -16.14
N PRO A 49 6.23 19.06 -15.82
CA PRO A 49 7.33 19.02 -16.77
C PRO A 49 7.55 17.62 -17.33
N LYS A 50 7.68 17.55 -18.66
CA LYS A 50 8.03 16.33 -19.43
C LYS A 50 9.21 15.61 -18.77
N LYS A 51 8.93 14.51 -18.06
CA LYS A 51 9.95 13.53 -17.70
C LYS A 51 10.22 12.69 -18.94
N SER A 52 11.43 12.84 -19.47
CA SER A 52 12.00 12.06 -20.56
C SER A 52 11.82 10.56 -20.31
N LYS A 53 11.40 9.84 -21.36
CA LYS A 53 11.58 8.39 -21.49
C LYS A 53 13.05 8.03 -21.18
N PRO A 54 13.36 7.05 -20.34
CA PRO A 54 14.49 6.19 -20.63
C PRO A 54 14.09 5.33 -21.85
N ALA A 55 14.89 5.43 -22.89
CA ALA A 55 14.78 4.64 -24.11
C ALA A 55 15.00 3.15 -23.81
N ALA A 56 14.41 2.35 -24.69
CA ALA A 56 14.54 0.90 -24.85
C ALA A 56 15.91 0.32 -24.44
N GLU A 57 15.89 -0.66 -23.54
CA GLU A 57 16.86 -1.76 -23.52
C GLU A 57 16.34 -2.87 -24.45
N GLU A 58 16.55 -2.67 -25.76
CA GLU A 58 16.56 -3.75 -26.77
C GLU A 58 17.85 -3.60 -27.59
N THR A 59 18.95 -4.12 -27.06
CA THR A 59 20.07 -4.67 -27.85
C THR A 59 20.73 -5.78 -27.02
N ALA A 60 20.09 -6.95 -26.99
CA ALA A 60 20.74 -8.21 -26.70
C ALA A 60 20.86 -8.96 -28.04
N ALA A 61 21.86 -8.59 -28.85
CA ALA A 61 22.44 -9.38 -29.94
C ALA A 61 23.45 -8.51 -30.71
N GLU A 62 24.72 -8.56 -30.32
CA GLU A 62 25.90 -8.82 -31.18
C GLU A 62 27.15 -8.98 -30.30
#